data_AF-A0A497S7M8-F1
#
_entry.id   AF-A0A497S7M8-F1
#
_cell.length_a   1.000
_cell.length_b   1.000
_cell.length_c   1.000
_cell.angle_alpha   90.00
_cell.angle_beta   90.00
_cell.angle_gamma   90.00
#
_symmetry.space_group_name_H-M   'P 1'
#
loop_
_entity.id
_entity.type
_entity.pdbx_description
1 polymer ?
#
loop_
_entity_poly.entity_id
_entity_poly.type
_entity_poly.pdbx_seq_one_letter_code
_entity_poly.pdbx_strand_id
1 'polypeptide(L)'
;MNKIFPGVLLLLVISIGCIGCVEQRECRLPSDCEGKPHPNCTSDWLCVDGRCIWGCGECSLSLCDCKCYPKGETPEEKTGRICGINCLDEFNVSGCEYRNGRCVEIYKETKEIKEMECTQDSDCGTGGCSGQICGLKERVKDIITTCEYRPEYDCLRLTSCKCIDGKCQWEENNAYLECMKNLSRKSIPPQRLQ
;
A
#
# COMPACT_ATOMS: atom_id res chain seq x y z
N MET A 1 36.23 3.78 -87.66
CA MET A 1 34.86 3.28 -87.94
C MET A 1 34.29 2.80 -86.61
N ASN A 2 33.47 3.57 -85.88
CA ASN A 2 32.06 3.94 -86.06
C ASN A 2 31.10 3.05 -85.24
N LYS A 3 30.23 3.72 -84.45
CA LYS A 3 28.97 3.30 -83.79
C LYS A 3 29.09 2.69 -82.37
N ILE A 4 28.67 3.33 -81.26
CA ILE A 4 27.39 3.96 -80.79
C ILE A 4 26.52 2.97 -79.97
N PHE A 5 26.25 3.34 -78.70
CA PHE A 5 25.29 2.84 -77.67
C PHE A 5 23.84 2.62 -78.20
N PRO A 6 22.87 1.97 -77.50
CA PRO A 6 22.66 1.92 -76.04
C PRO A 6 22.07 0.62 -75.45
N GLY A 7 21.98 0.51 -74.12
CA GLY A 7 21.22 -0.56 -73.46
C GLY A 7 21.49 -0.69 -71.96
N VAL A 8 21.15 0.37 -71.21
CA VAL A 8 21.11 0.36 -69.75
C VAL A 8 20.11 -0.70 -69.28
N LEU A 9 20.56 -1.84 -68.77
CA LEU A 9 19.76 -2.73 -67.94
C LEU A 9 20.20 -2.53 -66.49
N LEU A 10 19.71 -1.44 -65.92
CA LEU A 10 19.73 -1.16 -64.51
C LEU A 10 18.87 -2.22 -63.81
N LEU A 11 19.47 -3.36 -63.45
CA LEU A 11 18.87 -4.27 -62.47
C LEU A 11 18.93 -3.57 -61.11
N LEU A 12 17.92 -2.73 -60.91
CA LEU A 12 17.37 -2.36 -59.63
C LEU A 12 17.21 -3.65 -58.80
N VAL A 13 18.21 -3.96 -57.97
CA VAL A 13 17.98 -4.66 -56.71
C VAL A 13 17.15 -3.70 -55.85
N ILE A 14 15.86 -3.61 -56.20
CA ILE A 14 14.83 -3.08 -55.32
C ILE A 14 14.97 -3.87 -54.06
N SER A 15 15.36 -3.15 -53.01
CA SER A 15 15.00 -3.40 -51.63
C SER A 15 13.77 -4.29 -51.59
N ILE A 16 13.95 -5.59 -51.37
CA ILE A 16 12.88 -6.42 -50.82
C ILE A 16 12.74 -5.86 -49.40
N GLY A 17 12.03 -4.74 -49.32
CA GLY A 17 11.45 -4.26 -48.10
C GLY A 17 10.73 -5.45 -47.52
N CYS A 18 11.05 -5.74 -46.27
CA CYS A 18 10.41 -6.78 -45.49
C CYS A 18 8.89 -6.72 -45.73
N ILE A 19 8.39 -7.58 -46.62
CA ILE A 19 6.96 -7.76 -46.86
C ILE A 19 6.45 -8.43 -45.60
N GLY A 20 5.92 -7.60 -44.71
CA GLY A 20 5.23 -8.02 -43.50
C GLY A 20 6.12 -8.70 -42.48
N CYS A 21 6.41 -8.03 -41.38
CA CYS A 21 6.47 -8.75 -40.11
C CYS A 21 5.09 -9.40 -39.91
N VAL A 22 4.91 -10.64 -40.36
CA VAL A 22 3.76 -11.45 -39.96
C VAL A 22 3.92 -11.65 -38.47
N GLU A 23 3.10 -10.92 -37.70
CA GLU A 23 3.07 -11.04 -36.25
C GLU A 23 2.72 -12.49 -35.90
N GLN A 24 3.73 -13.22 -35.40
CA GLN A 24 3.64 -14.65 -35.16
C GLN A 24 2.84 -14.89 -33.88
N ARG A 25 1.52 -15.01 -34.02
CA ARG A 25 0.58 -15.30 -32.93
C ARG A 25 0.48 -16.81 -32.73
N GLU A 26 0.69 -17.26 -31.50
CA GLU A 26 0.61 -18.67 -31.09
C GLU A 26 -0.82 -19.18 -30.90
N CYS A 27 -1.76 -18.30 -30.58
CA CYS A 27 -3.16 -18.64 -30.38
C CYS A 27 -4.08 -17.53 -30.87
N ARG A 28 -5.33 -17.89 -31.18
CA ARG A 28 -6.45 -16.95 -31.36
C ARG A 28 -7.55 -17.20 -30.33
N LEU A 29 -7.68 -18.44 -29.90
CA LEU A 29 -8.62 -18.90 -28.88
C LEU A 29 -7.89 -19.68 -27.78
N PRO A 30 -8.44 -19.74 -26.56
CA PRO A 30 -7.93 -20.58 -25.48
C PRO A 30 -7.69 -22.05 -25.86
N SER A 31 -8.59 -22.63 -26.67
CA SER A 31 -8.49 -24.02 -27.14
C SER A 31 -7.24 -24.30 -27.98
N ASP A 32 -6.70 -23.27 -28.65
CA ASP A 32 -5.48 -23.41 -29.48
C ASP A 32 -4.24 -23.69 -28.61
N CYS A 33 -4.35 -23.51 -27.30
CA CYS A 33 -3.29 -23.73 -26.33
C CYS A 33 -3.36 -25.12 -25.68
N GLU A 34 -4.42 -25.90 -25.91
CA GLU A 34 -4.58 -27.23 -25.33
C GLU A 34 -3.40 -28.15 -25.67
N GLY A 35 -2.95 -28.93 -24.68
CA GLY A 35 -1.82 -29.86 -24.82
C GLY A 35 -0.43 -29.20 -24.87
N LYS A 36 -0.33 -27.87 -24.80
CA LYS A 36 0.97 -27.21 -24.60
C LYS A 36 1.53 -27.54 -23.21
N PRO A 37 2.86 -27.48 -23.01
CA PRO A 37 3.44 -27.65 -21.69
C PRO A 37 2.97 -26.52 -20.77
N HIS A 38 2.44 -26.88 -19.60
CA HIS A 38 2.00 -25.93 -18.57
C HIS A 38 2.37 -26.46 -17.17
N PRO A 39 2.39 -25.59 -16.15
CA PRO A 39 2.52 -26.03 -14.76
C PRO A 39 1.41 -27.00 -14.39
N ASN A 40 1.73 -28.01 -13.58
CA ASN A 40 0.79 -29.03 -13.12
C ASN A 40 -0.16 -28.47 -12.05
N CYS A 41 -1.14 -27.68 -12.49
CA CYS A 41 -2.22 -27.17 -11.65
C CYS A 41 -3.54 -27.33 -12.41
N THR A 42 -4.65 -27.45 -11.69
CA THR A 42 -5.99 -27.51 -12.30
C THR A 42 -6.48 -26.10 -12.61
N SER A 43 -6.39 -25.69 -13.87
CA SER A 43 -7.03 -24.46 -14.37
C SER A 43 -7.24 -24.51 -15.89
N ASP A 44 -7.48 -23.35 -16.51
CA ASP A 44 -7.83 -23.19 -17.92
C ASP A 44 -6.72 -22.47 -18.71
N TRP A 45 -6.65 -22.76 -20.01
CA TRP A 45 -5.84 -22.00 -20.95
C TRP A 45 -6.43 -20.61 -21.20
N LEU A 46 -5.57 -19.61 -21.36
CA LEU A 46 -5.91 -18.25 -21.74
C LEU A 46 -5.10 -17.87 -22.98
N CYS A 47 -5.75 -17.26 -23.96
CA CYS A 47 -5.07 -16.66 -25.10
C CYS A 47 -5.02 -15.14 -24.90
N VAL A 48 -3.84 -14.60 -24.60
CA VAL A 48 -3.63 -13.18 -24.29
C VAL A 48 -2.58 -12.63 -25.25
N ASP A 49 -2.94 -11.60 -26.03
CA ASP A 49 -2.08 -10.97 -27.03
C ASP A 49 -1.44 -11.97 -28.02
N GLY A 50 -2.19 -13.01 -28.38
CA GLY A 50 -1.71 -14.07 -29.26
C GLY A 50 -0.69 -15.01 -28.63
N ARG A 51 -0.53 -15.00 -27.30
CA ARG A 51 0.32 -15.94 -26.55
C ARG A 51 -0.52 -16.80 -25.62
N CYS A 52 -0.13 -18.07 -25.51
CA CYS A 52 -0.76 -19.01 -24.59
C CYS A 52 -0.26 -18.79 -23.17
N ILE A 53 -1.19 -18.57 -22.25
CA ILE A 53 -0.93 -18.41 -20.81
C ILE A 53 -1.81 -19.41 -20.07
N TRP A 54 -1.24 -20.20 -19.16
CA TRP A 54 -2.02 -21.12 -18.32
C TRP A 54 -2.39 -20.43 -17.00
N GLY A 55 -3.68 -20.37 -16.71
CA GLY A 55 -4.22 -19.56 -15.62
C GLY A 55 -4.13 -20.22 -14.25
N CYS A 56 -2.95 -20.60 -13.72
CA CYS A 56 -2.86 -21.11 -12.34
C CYS A 56 -3.16 -20.03 -11.28
N GLY A 57 -4.40 -19.56 -11.16
CA GLY A 57 -4.80 -18.51 -10.22
C GLY A 57 -5.21 -19.00 -8.84
N GLU A 58 -5.41 -20.32 -8.67
CA GLU A 58 -5.78 -20.89 -7.37
C GLU A 58 -4.54 -21.27 -6.56
N CYS A 59 -4.44 -20.70 -5.36
CA CYS A 59 -3.35 -20.96 -4.42
C CYS A 59 -3.84 -21.72 -3.20
N SER A 60 -2.99 -22.60 -2.68
CA SER A 60 -3.22 -23.39 -1.47
C SER A 60 -2.12 -23.11 -0.45
N LEU A 61 -2.53 -22.89 0.80
CA LEU A 61 -1.63 -22.72 1.95
C LEU A 61 -1.22 -24.10 2.48
N SER A 62 0.08 -24.39 2.53
CA SER A 62 0.56 -25.60 3.19
C SER A 62 0.56 -25.42 4.71
N LEU A 63 -0.02 -26.37 5.42
CA LEU A 63 0.03 -26.51 6.88
C LEU A 63 1.31 -27.21 7.35
N CYS A 64 2.24 -27.56 6.45
CA CYS A 64 3.54 -28.12 6.79
C CYS A 64 4.64 -27.06 6.96
N ASP A 65 4.52 -25.94 6.23
CA ASP A 65 5.55 -24.88 6.21
C ASP A 65 4.98 -23.46 6.10
N CYS A 66 3.64 -23.32 6.10
CA CYS A 66 2.93 -22.04 6.02
C CYS A 66 3.28 -21.21 4.79
N LYS A 67 3.69 -21.86 3.69
CA LYS A 67 3.94 -21.22 2.40
C LYS A 67 2.80 -21.45 1.41
N CYS A 68 2.71 -20.55 0.44
CA CYS A 68 1.73 -20.62 -0.61
C CYS A 68 2.26 -21.32 -1.87
N TYR A 69 1.48 -22.29 -2.34
CA TYR A 69 1.76 -23.06 -3.54
C TYR A 69 0.58 -22.97 -4.51
N PRO A 70 0.79 -23.21 -5.82
CA PRO A 70 -0.32 -23.54 -6.71
C PRO A 70 -1.11 -24.73 -6.16
N LYS A 71 -2.42 -24.73 -6.38
CA LYS A 71 -3.27 -25.85 -5.98
C LYS A 71 -2.79 -27.17 -6.59
N GLY A 72 -2.73 -28.23 -5.78
CA GLY A 72 -2.18 -29.54 -6.16
C GLY A 72 -0.68 -29.67 -5.94
N GLU A 73 0.02 -28.57 -5.68
CA GLU A 73 1.49 -28.54 -5.57
C GLU A 73 1.99 -28.45 -4.13
N THR A 74 1.09 -28.42 -3.15
CA THR A 74 1.47 -28.42 -1.74
C THR A 74 2.16 -29.74 -1.34
N PRO A 75 3.03 -29.72 -0.32
CA PRO A 75 3.63 -30.94 0.20
C PRO A 75 2.59 -32.00 0.62
N GLU A 76 1.46 -31.59 1.19
CA GLU A 76 0.36 -32.46 1.60
C GLU A 76 -0.23 -33.22 0.41
N GLU A 77 -0.53 -32.50 -0.69
CA GLU A 77 -1.13 -33.08 -1.88
C GLU A 77 -0.15 -33.97 -2.64
N LYS A 78 1.14 -33.58 -2.73
CA LYS A 78 2.16 -34.36 -3.44
C LYS A 78 2.60 -35.61 -2.72
N THR A 79 2.71 -35.55 -1.39
CA THR A 79 3.28 -36.65 -0.60
C THR A 79 2.22 -37.44 0.15
N GLY A 80 0.97 -36.97 0.17
CA GLY A 80 -0.11 -37.56 0.97
C GLY A 80 0.13 -37.42 2.49
N ARG A 81 1.10 -36.61 2.91
CA ARG A 81 1.40 -36.40 4.33
C ARG A 81 0.37 -35.47 4.96
N ILE A 82 0.02 -35.74 6.21
CA ILE A 82 -0.86 -34.89 7.00
C ILE A 82 0.01 -33.90 7.78
N CYS A 83 -0.32 -32.62 7.67
CA CYS A 83 0.32 -31.53 8.41
C CYS A 83 -0.72 -30.74 9.20
N GLY A 84 -0.27 -29.98 10.21
CA GLY A 84 -1.17 -29.36 11.18
C GLY A 84 -0.58 -28.17 11.92
N ILE A 85 0.36 -27.43 11.31
CA ILE A 85 0.85 -26.18 11.88
C ILE A 85 -0.26 -25.13 11.82
N ASN A 86 -0.42 -24.36 12.90
CA ASN A 86 -1.32 -23.22 12.92
C ASN A 86 -0.62 -21.98 12.35
N CYS A 87 -0.75 -21.78 11.05
CA CYS A 87 -0.06 -20.71 10.34
C CYS A 87 -0.45 -19.29 10.77
N LEU A 88 -1.68 -19.12 11.27
CA LEU A 88 -2.14 -17.81 11.74
C LEU A 88 -1.45 -17.43 13.05
N ASP A 89 -1.42 -18.33 14.02
CA ASP A 89 -0.90 -17.98 15.35
C ASP A 89 0.64 -17.98 15.38
N GLU A 90 1.28 -18.87 14.62
CA GLU A 90 2.74 -19.02 14.63
C GLU A 90 3.45 -18.00 13.71
N PHE A 91 2.86 -17.68 12.56
CA PHE A 91 3.51 -16.89 11.52
C PHE A 91 2.70 -15.68 11.05
N ASN A 92 1.53 -15.43 11.64
CA ASN A 92 0.58 -14.39 11.21
C ASN A 92 0.14 -14.53 9.75
N VAL A 93 0.25 -15.72 9.16
CA VAL A 93 -0.17 -16.02 7.80
C VAL A 93 -1.65 -16.43 7.83
N SER A 94 -2.50 -15.61 7.25
CA SER A 94 -3.96 -15.82 7.22
C SER A 94 -4.44 -16.58 5.99
N GLY A 95 -3.63 -16.68 4.93
CA GLY A 95 -4.04 -17.35 3.70
C GLY A 95 -3.07 -17.15 2.54
N CYS A 96 -3.58 -17.40 1.33
CA CYS A 96 -2.81 -17.28 0.09
C CYS A 96 -3.56 -16.48 -0.96
N GLU A 97 -2.80 -15.76 -1.79
CA GLU A 97 -3.30 -15.03 -2.95
C GLU A 97 -2.39 -15.22 -4.15
N TYR A 98 -2.97 -15.21 -5.35
CA TYR A 98 -2.19 -15.12 -6.57
C TYR A 98 -1.93 -13.66 -6.93
N ARG A 99 -0.66 -13.25 -6.90
CA ARG A 99 -0.23 -11.88 -7.25
C ARG A 99 1.00 -11.93 -8.16
N ASN A 100 0.98 -11.13 -9.23
CA ASN A 100 2.12 -10.95 -10.14
C ASN A 100 2.75 -12.26 -10.64
N GLY A 101 1.92 -13.24 -11.01
CA GLY A 101 2.40 -14.50 -11.59
C GLY A 101 2.86 -15.55 -10.57
N ARG A 102 2.60 -15.35 -9.26
CA ARG A 102 2.97 -16.31 -8.22
C ARG A 102 1.98 -16.32 -7.07
N CYS A 103 1.95 -17.44 -6.34
CA CYS A 103 1.28 -17.51 -5.06
C CYS A 103 2.12 -16.80 -3.98
N VAL A 104 1.46 -16.01 -3.15
CA VAL A 104 2.05 -15.25 -2.05
C VAL A 104 1.20 -15.39 -0.79
N GLU A 105 1.86 -15.36 0.36
CA GLU A 105 1.24 -15.38 1.68
C GLU A 105 0.48 -14.08 1.94
N ILE A 106 -0.77 -14.21 2.41
CA ILE A 106 -1.54 -13.10 2.98
C ILE A 106 -1.30 -13.12 4.47
N TYR A 107 -0.83 -12.00 5.02
CA TYR A 107 -0.69 -11.82 6.45
C TYR A 107 -1.95 -11.18 7.01
N LYS A 108 -2.37 -11.60 8.22
CA LYS A 108 -3.44 -10.90 8.91
C LYS A 108 -2.93 -9.51 9.24
N GLU A 109 -3.57 -8.48 8.69
CA GLU A 109 -3.36 -7.13 9.21
C GLU A 109 -3.74 -7.17 10.68
N THR A 110 -2.75 -7.01 11.56
CA THR A 110 -3.01 -6.60 12.92
C THR A 110 -3.63 -5.22 12.78
N LYS A 111 -4.98 -5.19 12.69
CA LYS A 111 -5.78 -3.99 12.84
C LYS A 111 -5.08 -3.19 13.92
N GLU A 112 -4.50 -2.04 13.55
CA GLU A 112 -3.83 -1.19 14.51
C GLU A 112 -4.79 -1.07 15.68
N ILE A 113 -4.45 -1.70 16.79
CA ILE A 113 -5.07 -1.35 18.05
C ILE A 113 -4.55 0.06 18.20
N LYS A 114 -5.38 1.04 17.80
CA LYS A 114 -5.10 2.43 18.04
C LYS A 114 -4.89 2.48 19.54
N GLU A 115 -3.63 2.49 19.95
CA GLU A 115 -3.27 2.42 21.36
C GLU A 115 -3.82 3.70 21.95
N MET A 116 -4.98 3.57 22.59
CA MET A 116 -5.67 4.71 23.16
C MET A 116 -4.85 5.09 24.38
N GLU A 117 -4.19 6.24 24.30
CA GLU A 117 -3.45 6.85 25.40
C GLU A 117 -4.37 7.09 26.58
N CYS A 118 -5.61 7.50 26.33
CA CYS A 118 -6.64 7.76 27.34
C CYS A 118 -7.98 7.14 26.95
N THR A 119 -8.87 6.99 27.93
CA THR A 119 -10.25 6.49 27.74
C THR A 119 -11.31 7.46 28.22
N GLN A 120 -10.98 8.31 29.20
CA GLN A 120 -11.87 9.31 29.78
C GLN A 120 -11.11 10.60 30.07
N ASP A 121 -11.83 11.73 30.11
CA ASP A 121 -11.23 13.05 30.32
C ASP A 121 -10.36 13.14 31.58
N SER A 122 -10.69 12.39 32.63
CA SER A 122 -9.93 12.38 33.88
C SER A 122 -8.55 11.72 33.77
N ASP A 123 -8.31 10.95 32.71
CA ASP A 123 -6.99 10.36 32.41
C ASP A 123 -6.02 11.44 31.92
N CYS A 124 -6.55 12.58 31.48
CA CYS A 124 -5.81 13.71 30.96
C CYS A 124 -5.60 14.79 32.02
N GLY A 125 -4.48 15.50 31.90
CA GLY A 125 -4.11 16.57 32.81
C GLY A 125 -3.27 17.64 32.12
N THR A 126 -3.17 18.79 32.77
CA THR A 126 -2.37 19.92 32.32
C THR A 126 -1.03 19.95 33.07
N GLY A 127 0.04 20.35 32.38
CA GLY A 127 1.39 20.44 32.93
C GLY A 127 2.28 21.44 32.18
N GLY A 128 3.58 21.39 32.46
CA GLY A 128 4.54 22.38 31.98
C GLY A 128 4.52 23.69 32.77
N CYS A 129 5.61 24.46 32.71
CA CYS A 129 5.79 25.64 33.56
C CYS A 129 4.74 26.74 33.33
N SER A 130 4.22 26.86 32.11
CA SER A 130 3.16 27.82 31.75
C SER A 130 1.78 27.15 31.58
N GLY A 131 1.63 25.90 32.01
CA GLY A 131 0.38 25.14 31.85
C GLY A 131 0.06 24.80 30.39
N GLN A 132 1.07 24.77 29.52
CA GLN A 132 0.92 24.64 28.08
C GLN A 132 0.81 23.18 27.58
N ILE A 133 1.13 22.21 28.43
CA ILE A 133 1.13 20.79 28.07
C ILE A 133 -0.21 20.17 28.44
N CYS A 134 -0.84 19.48 27.49
CA CYS A 134 -1.96 18.56 27.72
C CYS A 134 -1.49 17.15 27.38
N GLY A 135 -1.72 16.20 28.28
CA GLY A 135 -1.24 14.83 28.16
C GLY A 135 -1.81 13.95 29.26
N LEU A 136 -1.36 12.69 29.33
CA LEU A 136 -1.71 11.80 30.45
C LEU A 136 -1.41 12.42 31.80
N LYS A 137 -2.42 12.49 32.67
CA LYS A 137 -2.37 13.09 34.00
C LYS A 137 -1.20 12.60 34.85
N GLU A 138 -0.87 11.33 34.76
CA GLU A 138 0.26 10.76 35.51
C GLU A 138 1.62 11.10 34.90
N ARG A 139 1.71 11.36 33.60
CA ARG A 139 2.97 11.74 32.93
C ARG A 139 3.22 13.24 32.98
N VAL A 140 2.17 14.06 32.83
CA VAL A 140 2.34 15.53 32.76
C VAL A 140 2.91 16.14 34.04
N LYS A 141 2.75 15.46 35.19
CA LYS A 141 3.31 15.88 36.49
C LYS A 141 4.85 15.88 36.48
N ASP A 142 5.45 15.01 35.68
CA ASP A 142 6.90 14.82 35.61
C ASP A 142 7.54 15.59 34.44
N ILE A 143 6.73 16.22 33.57
CA ILE A 143 7.22 16.99 32.43
C ILE A 143 7.65 18.37 32.89
N ILE A 144 8.96 18.61 32.86
CA ILE A 144 9.57 19.91 33.08
C ILE A 144 9.86 20.55 31.72
N THR A 145 9.28 21.72 31.46
CA THR A 145 9.56 22.54 30.28
C THR A 145 10.39 23.76 30.68
N THR A 146 10.99 24.44 29.70
CA THR A 146 11.43 25.81 29.92
C THR A 146 10.22 26.70 30.29
N CYS A 147 10.44 27.71 31.12
CA CYS A 147 9.41 28.67 31.56
C CYS A 147 9.23 29.82 30.56
N GLU A 148 9.31 29.50 29.27
CA GLU A 148 9.09 30.48 28.20
C GLU A 148 7.61 30.74 28.05
N TYR A 149 7.24 32.02 28.03
CA TYR A 149 5.85 32.43 27.94
C TYR A 149 5.44 32.82 26.53
N ARG A 150 4.28 32.34 26.07
CA ARG A 150 3.64 32.78 24.83
C ARG A 150 2.20 33.25 25.11
N PRO A 151 1.71 34.31 24.44
CA PRO A 151 0.34 34.81 24.63
C PRO A 151 -0.75 33.76 24.38
N GLU A 152 -0.49 32.77 23.54
CA GLU A 152 -1.40 31.65 23.25
C GLU A 152 -1.75 30.84 24.50
N TYR A 153 -0.85 30.80 25.49
CA TYR A 153 -1.07 30.04 26.72
C TYR A 153 -2.16 30.63 27.60
N ASP A 154 -2.46 31.93 27.45
CA ASP A 154 -3.65 32.54 28.08
C ASP A 154 -4.95 31.93 27.53
N CYS A 155 -4.98 31.63 26.24
CA CYS A 155 -6.15 31.01 25.61
C CYS A 155 -6.38 29.59 26.12
N LEU A 156 -5.32 28.85 26.49
CA LEU A 156 -5.43 27.50 27.03
C LEU A 156 -6.21 27.46 28.37
N ARG A 157 -6.21 28.56 29.13
CA ARG A 157 -7.00 28.70 30.36
C ARG A 157 -8.51 28.77 30.10
N LEU A 158 -8.92 29.02 28.86
CA LEU A 158 -10.32 29.06 28.42
C LEU A 158 -10.80 27.70 27.92
N THR A 159 -9.93 26.68 27.92
CA THR A 159 -10.27 25.32 27.52
C THR A 159 -9.78 24.29 28.54
N SER A 160 -10.10 23.02 28.30
CA SER A 160 -9.77 21.88 29.13
C SER A 160 -9.00 20.84 28.32
N CYS A 161 -8.07 20.16 29.00
CA CYS A 161 -7.40 18.98 28.46
C CYS A 161 -8.32 17.76 28.62
N LYS A 162 -8.71 17.14 27.52
CA LYS A 162 -9.72 16.08 27.45
C LYS A 162 -9.22 14.87 26.65
N CYS A 163 -9.91 13.74 26.81
CA CYS A 163 -9.62 12.56 26.02
C CYS A 163 -10.40 12.60 24.71
N ILE A 164 -9.72 12.96 23.62
CA ILE A 164 -10.30 13.10 22.29
C ILE A 164 -9.64 12.07 21.37
N ASP A 165 -10.45 11.17 20.80
CA ASP A 165 -10.00 10.12 19.88
C ASP A 165 -8.91 9.20 20.46
N GLY A 166 -8.96 8.96 21.77
CA GLY A 166 -7.99 8.14 22.51
C GLY A 166 -6.66 8.83 22.76
N LYS A 167 -6.59 10.17 22.67
CA LYS A 167 -5.41 10.97 23.02
C LYS A 167 -5.80 12.17 23.86
N CYS A 168 -4.90 12.58 24.76
CA CYS A 168 -5.12 13.79 25.54
C CYS A 168 -4.86 15.02 24.67
N GLN A 169 -5.90 15.82 24.47
CA GLN A 169 -5.87 17.00 23.59
C GLN A 169 -6.60 18.18 24.22
N TRP A 170 -6.21 19.39 23.85
CA TRP A 170 -6.94 20.60 24.22
C TRP A 170 -8.27 20.65 23.45
N GLU A 171 -9.38 20.86 24.15
CA GLU A 171 -10.70 20.98 23.52
C GLU A 171 -10.81 22.29 22.72
N GLU A 172 -11.30 22.23 21.48
CA GLU A 172 -11.52 23.40 20.64
C GLU A 172 -12.87 24.07 20.91
N ASN A 173 -13.07 24.58 22.14
CA ASN A 173 -14.30 25.29 22.48
C ASN A 173 -14.31 26.73 21.92
N ASN A 174 -15.49 27.35 21.88
CA ASN A 174 -15.67 28.68 21.31
C ASN A 174 -14.80 29.76 21.96
N ALA A 175 -14.63 29.74 23.30
CA ALA A 175 -13.84 30.73 24.02
C ALA A 175 -12.35 30.65 23.68
N TYR A 176 -11.81 29.42 23.60
CA TYR A 176 -10.44 29.17 23.14
C TYR A 176 -10.24 29.59 21.68
N LEU A 177 -11.12 29.17 20.78
CA LEU A 177 -11.02 29.49 19.35
C LEU A 177 -11.09 31.01 19.09
N GLU A 178 -11.98 31.72 19.79
CA GLU A 178 -12.08 33.18 19.69
C GLU A 178 -10.80 33.87 20.18
N CYS A 179 -10.25 33.42 21.32
CA CYS A 179 -8.99 33.93 21.86
C CYS A 179 -7.83 33.74 20.88
N MET A 180 -7.67 32.53 20.33
CA MET A 180 -6.62 32.22 19.34
C MET A 180 -6.77 33.08 18.07
N LYS A 181 -8.00 33.27 17.59
CA LYS A 181 -8.31 34.14 16.44
C LYS A 181 -8.01 35.62 16.72
N ASN A 182 -8.12 36.07 17.96
CA ASN A 182 -7.76 37.44 18.34
C ASN A 182 -6.24 37.64 18.35
N LEU A 183 -5.47 36.65 18.78
CA LEU A 183 -4.01 36.70 18.75
C LEU A 183 -3.47 36.71 17.32
N SER A 184 -4.01 35.86 16.43
CA SER A 184 -3.58 35.82 15.04
C SER A 184 -3.84 37.13 14.28
N ARG A 185 -4.95 37.81 14.58
CA ARG A 185 -5.25 39.15 14.05
C ARG A 185 -4.26 40.23 14.53
N LYS A 186 -3.82 40.16 15.78
CA LYS A 186 -2.84 41.11 16.35
C LYS A 186 -1.42 40.90 15.82
N SER A 187 -1.07 39.68 15.43
CA SER A 187 0.24 39.38 14.82
C SER A 187 0.37 39.84 13.37
N ILE A 188 -0.72 40.27 12.72
CA ILE A 188 -0.68 40.89 11.39
C ILE A 188 -0.31 42.36 11.61
N PRO A 189 0.86 42.83 11.14
CA PRO A 189 1.17 44.26 11.14
C PRO A 189 0.04 44.98 10.41
N PRO A 190 -0.47 46.12 10.92
CA PRO A 190 -1.44 46.91 10.17
C PRO A 190 -0.82 47.18 8.80
N GLN A 191 -1.42 46.61 7.76
CA GLN A 191 -1.11 46.99 6.38
C GLN A 191 -1.29 48.50 6.35
N ARG A 192 -0.21 49.20 6.04
CA ARG A 192 -0.20 50.64 5.83
C ARG A 192 -1.21 50.90 4.71
N LEU A 193 -2.45 51.24 5.09
CA LEU A 193 -3.43 51.82 4.20
C LEU A 193 -2.81 53.14 3.72
N GLN A 194 -2.19 53.09 2.54
CA GLN A 194 -1.94 54.25 1.70
C GLN A 194 -3.13 54.42 0.77
#